data_AF-A0A2V8PUD6-F1
#
_entry.id   AF-A0A2V8PUD6-F1
#
_cell.length_a   1.000
_cell.length_b   1.000
_cell.length_c   1.000
_cell.angle_alpha   90.00
_cell.angle_beta   90.00
_cell.angle_gamma   90.00
#
_symmetry.space_group_name_H-M   'P 1'
#
loop_
_entity.id
_entity.type
_entity.pdbx_description
1 polymer ?
#
loop_
_entity_poly.entity_id
_entity_poly.type
_entity_poly.pdbx_seq_one_letter_code
_entity_poly.pdbx_strand_id
1 'polypeptide(L)'
;MKTNSISSEDLRGVFAVPPLARRRDPARSLDLAQNDLIVRHIISGGITRLIYGGNAFLYHTTLAEFEELLEWLAGFSDQLWVIPSIGPSYGRAMDQTKLLRKFQFPCVMVLPCSDPSDSAGLERGYRDIAEAADAELIIYLKDERNFGVNRESGLDAVARLVDDGVCAGVKYAVVRDDPARDAYLEALLSRVDRKFVISGIGERPAVVHLRDWKLPGFTTGSGCIAPRLSQMLFEACTRP
;
A
#
# COMPACT_ATOMS: atom_id res chain seq x y z
N MET A 1 -4.56 -12.56 -10.76
CA MET A 1 -4.72 -11.42 -9.85
C MET A 1 -5.53 -10.36 -10.57
N LYS A 2 -6.23 -9.45 -9.87
CA LYS A 2 -7.00 -8.38 -10.53
C LYS A 2 -6.08 -7.58 -11.48
N THR A 3 -6.56 -7.33 -12.70
CA THR A 3 -5.87 -6.56 -13.76
C THR A 3 -6.71 -5.42 -14.34
N ASN A 4 -7.97 -5.28 -13.92
CA ASN A 4 -8.86 -4.20 -14.36
C ASN A 4 -8.54 -2.88 -13.64
N SER A 5 -9.06 -1.76 -14.16
CA SER A 5 -8.93 -0.44 -13.54
C SER A 5 -9.36 -0.43 -12.06
N ILE A 6 -8.71 0.41 -11.27
CA ILE A 6 -8.99 0.53 -9.84
C ILE A 6 -10.09 1.57 -9.64
N SER A 7 -11.06 1.23 -8.80
CA SER A 7 -12.12 2.13 -8.37
C SER A 7 -12.02 2.40 -6.87
N SER A 8 -12.66 3.46 -6.39
CA SER A 8 -12.72 3.72 -4.94
C SER A 8 -13.41 2.59 -4.14
N GLU A 9 -14.28 1.80 -4.78
CA GLU A 9 -14.90 0.64 -4.12
C GLU A 9 -13.88 -0.49 -3.88
N ASP A 10 -12.86 -0.60 -4.73
CA ASP A 10 -11.78 -1.56 -4.49
C ASP A 10 -11.03 -1.26 -3.18
N LEU A 11 -10.97 0.01 -2.76
CA LEU A 11 -10.38 0.43 -1.49
C LEU A 11 -11.21 0.08 -0.25
N ARG A 12 -12.45 -0.37 -0.44
CA ARG A 12 -13.34 -0.74 0.66
C ARG A 12 -13.05 -2.16 1.17
N GLY A 13 -12.22 -2.27 2.20
CA GLY A 13 -11.92 -3.57 2.81
C GLY A 13 -10.67 -3.63 3.68
N VAL A 14 -10.31 -4.86 4.04
CA VAL A 14 -9.08 -5.20 4.77
C VAL A 14 -7.97 -5.53 3.77
N PHE A 15 -6.79 -4.96 4.00
CA PHE A 15 -5.59 -5.21 3.22
C PHE A 15 -4.54 -5.90 4.10
N ALA A 16 -4.32 -7.20 3.92
CA ALA A 16 -3.21 -7.85 4.62
C ALA A 16 -1.88 -7.31 4.09
N VAL A 17 -0.89 -7.16 4.96
CA VAL A 17 0.49 -6.82 4.60
C VAL A 17 1.41 -7.97 5.01
N PRO A 18 1.49 -9.05 4.19
CA PRO A 18 2.19 -10.28 4.53
C PRO A 18 3.70 -10.04 4.72
N PRO A 19 4.37 -10.83 5.57
CA PRO A 19 5.82 -10.95 5.50
C PRO A 19 6.24 -11.74 4.26
N LEU A 20 7.54 -11.75 3.96
CA LEU A 20 8.12 -12.54 2.88
C LEU A 20 9.01 -13.64 3.48
N ALA A 21 8.54 -14.88 3.42
CA ALA A 21 9.27 -16.04 3.95
C ALA A 21 10.54 -16.30 3.13
N ARG A 22 11.63 -16.62 3.84
CA ARG A 22 12.96 -16.88 3.27
C ARG A 22 13.49 -18.23 3.72
N ARG A 23 14.24 -18.90 2.84
CA ARG A 23 14.92 -20.15 3.14
C ARG A 23 16.09 -19.91 4.09
N ARG A 24 16.47 -20.96 4.83
CA ARG A 24 17.68 -20.97 5.67
C ARG A 24 18.95 -21.35 4.88
N ASP A 25 19.00 -21.06 3.58
CA ASP A 25 20.20 -21.23 2.77
C ASP A 25 21.15 -20.01 2.91
N PRO A 26 22.41 -20.08 2.44
CA PRO A 26 23.35 -18.97 2.54
C PRO A 26 22.88 -17.69 1.84
N ALA A 27 22.13 -17.82 0.74
CA ALA A 27 21.61 -16.68 -0.03
C ALA A 27 20.35 -16.04 0.58
N ARG A 28 19.74 -16.70 1.58
CA ARG A 28 18.43 -16.35 2.15
C ARG A 28 17.35 -16.20 1.06
N SER A 29 17.35 -17.11 0.09
CA SER A 29 16.44 -17.08 -1.07
C SER A 29 14.96 -17.09 -0.65
N LEU A 30 14.08 -16.68 -1.56
CA LEU A 30 12.64 -16.66 -1.30
C LEU A 30 12.11 -18.10 -1.11
N ASP A 31 11.27 -18.29 -0.10
CA ASP A 31 10.58 -19.58 0.12
C ASP A 31 9.13 -19.49 -0.35
N LEU A 32 8.92 -19.54 -1.66
CA LEU A 32 7.60 -19.36 -2.27
C LEU A 32 6.56 -20.37 -1.75
N ALA A 33 6.98 -21.60 -1.46
CA ALA A 33 6.08 -22.62 -0.89
C ALA A 33 5.58 -22.24 0.51
N GLN A 34 6.42 -21.63 1.35
CA GLN A 34 5.98 -21.13 2.66
C GLN A 34 5.14 -19.86 2.53
N ASN A 35 5.47 -18.98 1.58
CA ASN A 35 4.65 -17.81 1.29
C ASN A 35 3.25 -18.19 0.79
N ASP A 36 3.10 -19.25 -0.01
CA ASP A 36 1.81 -19.78 -0.43
C ASP A 36 0.94 -20.20 0.77
N LEU A 37 1.53 -20.81 1.80
CA LEU A 37 0.80 -21.20 3.01
C LEU A 37 0.27 -19.97 3.76
N ILE A 38 1.07 -18.90 3.85
CA ILE A 38 0.67 -17.63 4.46
C ILE A 38 -0.49 -17.02 3.69
N VAL A 39 -0.40 -16.96 2.36
CA VAL A 39 -1.45 -16.40 1.50
C VAL A 39 -2.74 -17.21 1.62
N ARG A 40 -2.67 -18.55 1.58
CA ARG A 40 -3.84 -19.43 1.77
C ARG A 40 -4.51 -19.20 3.12
N HIS A 41 -3.73 -19.07 4.19
CA HIS A 41 -4.25 -18.76 5.52
C HIS A 41 -5.01 -17.43 5.54
N ILE A 42 -4.42 -16.36 4.98
CA ILE A 42 -5.04 -15.04 4.89
C ILE A 42 -6.38 -15.09 4.15
N ILE A 43 -6.40 -15.74 2.99
CA ILE A 43 -7.60 -15.88 2.15
C ILE A 43 -8.68 -16.69 2.86
N SER A 44 -8.29 -17.75 3.58
CA SER A 44 -9.25 -18.58 4.34
C SER A 44 -10.00 -17.79 5.42
N GLY A 45 -9.42 -16.69 5.92
CA GLY A 45 -10.09 -15.77 6.84
C GLY A 45 -10.94 -14.67 6.18
N GLY A 46 -11.01 -14.65 4.84
CA GLY A 46 -11.85 -13.74 4.06
C GLY A 46 -11.16 -12.49 3.52
N ILE A 47 -9.84 -12.34 3.69
CA ILE A 47 -9.09 -11.20 3.16
C ILE A 47 -8.63 -11.50 1.72
N THR A 48 -9.05 -10.68 0.77
CA THR A 48 -8.73 -10.84 -0.66
C THR A 48 -7.77 -9.80 -1.22
N ARG A 49 -7.30 -8.86 -0.38
CA ARG A 49 -6.40 -7.77 -0.77
C ARG A 49 -5.08 -7.89 -0.02
N LEU A 50 -3.98 -7.95 -0.77
CA LEU A 50 -2.63 -8.16 -0.23
C LEU A 50 -1.71 -7.03 -0.70
N ILE A 51 -1.00 -6.40 0.23
CA ILE A 51 0.04 -5.41 -0.07
C ILE A 51 1.40 -5.96 0.37
N TYR A 52 2.27 -6.27 -0.59
CA TYR A 52 3.65 -6.65 -0.32
C TYR A 52 4.50 -5.38 -0.28
N GLY A 53 4.92 -4.97 0.92
CA GLY A 53 5.68 -3.73 1.11
C GLY A 53 6.58 -3.80 2.33
N GLY A 54 6.42 -2.87 3.27
CA GLY A 54 7.33 -2.75 4.40
C GLY A 54 7.42 -3.99 5.31
N ASN A 55 6.29 -4.68 5.58
CA ASN A 55 6.29 -5.91 6.38
C ASN A 55 7.04 -7.07 5.71
N ALA A 56 7.07 -7.08 4.38
CA ALA A 56 7.82 -8.02 3.57
C ALA A 56 9.27 -7.56 3.31
N PHE A 57 9.71 -6.45 3.92
CA PHE A 57 11.05 -5.87 3.79
C PHE A 57 11.48 -5.59 2.34
N LEU A 58 10.55 -5.15 1.48
CA LEU A 58 10.84 -4.82 0.07
C LEU A 58 11.84 -3.66 -0.10
N TYR A 59 12.09 -2.88 0.96
CA TYR A 59 13.17 -1.89 1.01
C TYR A 59 14.56 -2.48 0.70
N HIS A 60 14.76 -3.78 0.94
CA HIS A 60 16.07 -4.42 0.93
C HIS A 60 16.21 -5.54 -0.11
N THR A 61 15.21 -5.78 -0.95
CA THR A 61 15.29 -6.82 -1.96
C THR A 61 16.28 -6.43 -3.07
N THR A 62 16.92 -7.39 -3.72
CA THR A 62 17.63 -7.15 -4.97
C THR A 62 16.63 -7.06 -6.14
N LEU A 63 17.08 -6.62 -7.32
CA LEU A 63 16.23 -6.64 -8.52
C LEU A 63 15.88 -8.08 -8.94
N ALA A 64 16.78 -9.04 -8.75
CA ALA A 64 16.53 -10.45 -9.05
C ALA A 64 15.46 -11.04 -8.12
N GLU A 65 15.58 -10.79 -6.81
CA GLU A 65 14.53 -11.20 -5.85
C GLU A 65 13.20 -10.50 -6.11
N PHE A 66 13.24 -9.25 -6.56
CA PHE A 66 12.02 -8.51 -6.92
C PHE A 66 11.36 -9.11 -8.17
N GLU A 67 12.12 -9.50 -9.19
CA GLU A 67 11.59 -10.19 -10.37
C GLU A 67 10.96 -11.55 -10.01
N GLU A 68 11.64 -12.37 -9.21
CA GLU A 68 11.10 -13.65 -8.70
C GLU A 68 9.81 -13.44 -7.89
N LEU A 69 9.78 -12.40 -7.04
CA LEU A 69 8.58 -12.00 -6.31
C LEU A 69 7.44 -11.65 -7.27
N LEU A 70 7.67 -10.80 -8.26
CA LEU A 70 6.63 -10.38 -9.20
C LEU A 70 6.07 -11.56 -10.01
N GLU A 71 6.93 -12.49 -10.45
CA GLU A 71 6.51 -13.71 -11.14
C GLU A 71 5.58 -14.55 -10.26
N TRP A 72 5.94 -14.74 -8.99
CA TRP A 72 5.10 -15.46 -8.04
C TRP A 72 3.75 -14.74 -7.78
N LEU A 73 3.78 -13.43 -7.54
CA LEU A 73 2.55 -12.64 -7.31
C LEU A 73 1.62 -12.65 -8.53
N ALA A 74 2.17 -12.63 -9.75
CA ALA A 74 1.40 -12.68 -10.98
C ALA A 74 0.65 -14.01 -11.17
N GLY A 75 1.12 -15.10 -10.55
CA GLY A 75 0.51 -16.43 -10.60
C GLY A 75 -0.79 -16.59 -9.81
N PHE A 76 -1.19 -15.60 -9.00
CA PHE A 76 -2.41 -15.69 -8.19
C PHE A 76 -3.71 -15.56 -9.00
N SER A 77 -4.84 -16.04 -8.46
CA SER A 77 -6.17 -15.89 -9.09
C SER A 77 -6.59 -14.41 -9.20
N ASP A 78 -7.37 -14.10 -10.24
CA ASP A 78 -8.04 -12.81 -10.48
C ASP A 78 -8.96 -12.32 -9.35
N GLN A 79 -9.41 -13.21 -8.47
CA GLN A 79 -10.19 -12.87 -7.28
C GLN A 79 -9.37 -12.13 -6.21
N LEU A 80 -8.04 -12.20 -6.29
CA LEU A 80 -7.13 -11.52 -5.37
C LEU A 80 -6.63 -10.22 -5.98
N TRP A 81 -6.65 -9.16 -5.18
CA TRP A 81 -5.95 -7.93 -5.50
C TRP A 81 -4.61 -7.90 -4.76
N VAL A 82 -3.53 -8.06 -5.51
CA VAL A 82 -2.17 -8.14 -4.98
C VAL A 82 -1.39 -6.94 -5.46
N ILE A 83 -0.79 -6.20 -4.52
CA ILE A 83 -0.16 -4.91 -4.76
C ILE A 83 1.30 -4.99 -4.32
N PRO A 84 2.26 -5.15 -5.26
CA PRO A 84 3.67 -5.05 -4.93
C PRO A 84 4.05 -3.60 -4.64
N SER A 85 5.07 -3.40 -3.83
CA SER A 85 5.63 -2.07 -3.58
C SER A 85 6.97 -1.87 -4.26
N ILE A 86 7.24 -0.63 -4.67
CA ILE A 86 8.48 -0.20 -5.33
C ILE A 86 9.18 0.92 -4.56
N GLY A 87 10.42 1.22 -4.93
CA GLY A 87 11.28 2.19 -4.26
C GLY A 87 12.12 1.57 -3.13
N PRO A 88 12.45 2.33 -2.07
CA PRO A 88 11.89 3.63 -1.71
C PRO A 88 12.46 4.82 -2.49
N SER A 89 13.67 4.72 -3.05
CA SER A 89 14.28 5.81 -3.82
C SER A 89 13.78 5.84 -5.27
N TYR A 90 13.75 7.04 -5.87
CA TYR A 90 13.27 7.26 -7.24
C TYR A 90 14.00 6.37 -8.26
N GLY A 91 15.34 6.39 -8.27
CA GLY A 91 16.11 5.60 -9.23
C GLY A 91 15.82 4.09 -9.12
N ARG A 92 15.64 3.58 -7.91
CA ARG A 92 15.28 2.18 -7.68
C ARG A 92 13.86 1.87 -8.16
N ALA A 93 12.90 2.75 -7.90
CA ALA A 93 11.55 2.61 -8.43
C ALA A 93 11.55 2.56 -9.95
N MET A 94 12.33 3.43 -10.62
CA MET A 94 12.47 3.46 -12.08
C MET A 94 13.14 2.20 -12.67
N ASP A 95 14.07 1.56 -11.95
CA ASP A 95 14.58 0.26 -12.40
C ASP A 95 13.55 -0.86 -12.22
N GLN A 96 12.74 -0.79 -11.17
CA GLN A 96 11.66 -1.76 -10.91
C GLN A 96 10.49 -1.64 -11.88
N THR A 97 10.19 -0.46 -12.44
CA THR A 97 9.08 -0.29 -13.41
C THR A 97 9.25 -1.15 -14.66
N LYS A 98 10.49 -1.34 -15.13
CA LYS A 98 10.82 -2.22 -16.26
C LYS A 98 10.39 -3.66 -16.02
N LEU A 99 10.52 -4.13 -14.76
CA LEU A 99 10.10 -5.47 -14.35
C LEU A 99 8.58 -5.53 -14.20
N LEU A 100 7.96 -4.52 -13.59
CA LEU A 100 6.51 -4.45 -13.41
C LEU A 100 5.74 -4.57 -14.73
N ARG A 101 6.21 -3.92 -15.80
CA ARG A 101 5.54 -3.97 -17.12
C ARG A 101 5.46 -5.38 -17.71
N LYS A 102 6.32 -6.32 -17.29
CA LYS A 102 6.24 -7.72 -17.74
C LYS A 102 5.02 -8.46 -17.18
N PHE A 103 4.47 -7.98 -16.05
CA PHE A 103 3.48 -8.71 -15.25
C PHE A 103 2.13 -7.98 -15.12
N GLN A 104 1.99 -6.78 -15.69
CA GLN A 104 0.71 -6.05 -15.84
C GLN A 104 -0.06 -5.83 -14.52
N PHE A 105 0.65 -5.47 -13.44
CA PHE A 105 0.01 -5.05 -12.19
C PHE A 105 -0.75 -3.73 -12.41
N PRO A 106 -2.08 -3.67 -12.18
CA PRO A 106 -2.85 -2.43 -12.41
C PRO A 106 -2.52 -1.35 -11.37
N CYS A 107 -1.94 -1.75 -10.24
CA CYS A 107 -1.60 -0.85 -9.15
C CYS A 107 -0.37 -1.32 -8.38
N VAL A 108 0.48 -0.37 -7.98
CA VAL A 108 1.65 -0.59 -7.13
C VAL A 108 1.72 0.46 -6.02
N MET A 109 2.31 0.11 -4.88
CA MET A 109 2.52 1.08 -3.79
C MET A 109 3.94 1.64 -3.82
N VAL A 110 4.11 2.96 -3.75
CA VAL A 110 5.44 3.55 -3.63
C VAL A 110 5.84 3.58 -2.16
N LEU A 111 6.95 2.94 -1.82
CA LEU A 111 7.49 2.95 -0.46
C LEU A 111 8.03 4.35 -0.12
N PRO A 112 7.76 4.88 1.08
CA PRO A 112 8.22 6.21 1.46
C PRO A 112 9.73 6.22 1.59
N CYS A 113 10.35 7.30 1.09
CA CYS A 113 11.74 7.64 1.36
C CYS A 113 11.80 8.78 2.38
N SER A 114 12.80 8.76 3.26
CA SER A 114 13.02 9.81 4.26
C SER A 114 14.10 10.81 3.85
N ASP A 115 14.58 10.73 2.60
CA ASP A 115 15.56 11.67 2.08
C ASP A 115 14.97 13.08 1.93
N PRO A 116 15.78 14.14 2.10
CA PRO A 116 15.33 15.51 1.84
C PRO A 116 14.74 15.65 0.45
N SER A 117 13.51 16.14 0.38
CA SER A 117 12.75 16.27 -0.86
C SER A 117 11.78 17.44 -0.78
N ASP A 118 11.54 18.08 -1.93
CA ASP A 118 10.50 19.09 -2.10
C ASP A 118 9.24 18.46 -2.72
N SER A 119 8.08 19.01 -2.38
CA SER A 119 6.79 18.45 -2.79
C SER A 119 6.59 18.45 -4.32
N ALA A 120 7.16 19.43 -5.03
CA ALA A 120 7.06 19.50 -6.49
C ALA A 120 7.93 18.45 -7.18
N GLY A 121 9.12 18.17 -6.65
CA GLY A 121 9.99 17.08 -7.08
C GLY A 121 9.33 15.71 -6.87
N LEU A 122 8.72 15.48 -5.72
CA LEU A 122 7.97 14.25 -5.44
C LEU A 122 6.78 14.07 -6.37
N GLU A 123 6.00 15.13 -6.60
CA GLU A 123 4.87 15.07 -7.52
C GLU A 123 5.30 14.65 -8.93
N ARG A 124 6.36 15.28 -9.47
CA ARG A 124 6.92 14.89 -10.78
C ARG A 124 7.41 13.45 -10.77
N GLY A 125 8.18 13.04 -9.75
CA GLY A 125 8.71 11.69 -9.67
C GLY A 125 7.62 10.62 -9.60
N TYR A 126 6.51 10.87 -8.91
CA TYR A 126 5.37 9.95 -8.89
C TYR A 126 4.70 9.84 -10.27
N ARG A 127 4.57 10.94 -11.02
CA ARG A 127 4.05 10.92 -12.40
C ARG A 127 4.97 10.11 -13.32
N ASP A 128 6.28 10.36 -13.26
CA ASP A 128 7.28 9.64 -14.04
C ASP A 128 7.25 8.13 -13.73
N ILE A 129 7.10 7.76 -12.46
CA ILE A 129 6.99 6.36 -12.03
C ILE A 129 5.70 5.72 -12.56
N ALA A 130 4.56 6.39 -12.42
CA ALA A 130 3.27 5.88 -12.89
C ALA A 130 3.28 5.63 -14.41
N GLU A 131 3.80 6.60 -15.17
CA GLU A 131 3.95 6.49 -16.63
C GLU A 131 4.90 5.34 -17.01
N ALA A 132 6.06 5.24 -16.35
CA ALA A 132 7.03 4.20 -16.67
C ALA A 132 6.56 2.80 -16.27
N ALA A 133 5.79 2.69 -15.18
CA ALA A 133 5.22 1.43 -14.69
C ALA A 133 3.97 0.99 -15.47
N ASP A 134 3.29 1.91 -16.16
CA ASP A 134 1.97 1.70 -16.75
C ASP A 134 0.96 1.19 -15.70
N ALA A 135 0.97 1.83 -14.52
CA ALA A 135 0.18 1.41 -13.36
C ALA A 135 -0.22 2.61 -12.49
N GLU A 136 -1.40 2.52 -11.87
CA GLU A 136 -1.82 3.50 -10.85
C GLU A 136 -1.01 3.31 -9.55
N LEU A 137 -0.76 4.40 -8.83
CA LEU A 137 0.05 4.35 -7.60
C LEU A 137 -0.79 4.38 -6.33
N ILE A 138 -0.29 3.74 -5.27
CA ILE A 138 -0.70 4.04 -3.90
C ILE A 138 0.40 4.85 -3.22
N ILE A 139 0.05 6.06 -2.80
CA ILE A 139 0.93 6.92 -1.99
C ILE A 139 0.96 6.37 -0.57
N TYR A 140 2.14 6.18 0.01
CA TYR A 140 2.27 5.74 1.39
C TYR A 140 2.78 6.88 2.28
N LEU A 141 1.88 7.51 3.04
CA LEU A 141 2.20 8.57 4.01
C LEU A 141 2.41 7.98 5.40
N LYS A 142 3.66 7.69 5.77
CA LYS A 142 4.07 7.14 7.07
C LYS A 142 4.51 8.23 8.07
N ASP A 143 4.94 9.37 7.57
CA ASP A 143 5.41 10.53 8.30
C ASP A 143 4.91 11.81 7.60
N GLU A 144 4.71 12.89 8.35
CA GLU A 144 4.20 14.16 7.82
C GLU A 144 5.08 14.76 6.72
N ARG A 145 6.37 14.41 6.71
CA ARG A 145 7.37 14.90 5.76
C ARG A 145 7.52 14.03 4.52
N ASN A 146 6.77 12.92 4.40
CA ASN A 146 6.90 12.02 3.25
C ASN A 146 6.55 12.68 1.91
N PHE A 147 5.78 13.76 1.93
CA PHE A 147 5.49 14.56 0.74
C PHE A 147 6.09 15.96 0.77
N GLY A 148 7.26 16.10 1.41
CA GLY A 148 8.00 17.34 1.55
C GLY A 148 7.89 17.96 2.93
N VAL A 149 8.79 18.90 3.25
CA VAL A 149 8.88 19.53 4.57
C VAL A 149 7.75 20.52 4.87
N ASN A 150 7.13 21.08 3.83
CA ASN A 150 5.97 21.96 3.97
C ASN A 150 4.70 21.12 3.84
N ARG A 151 3.95 21.03 4.95
CA ARG A 151 2.73 20.25 5.05
C ARG A 151 1.70 20.61 3.99
N GLU A 152 1.41 21.90 3.81
CA GLU A 152 0.34 22.33 2.91
C GLU A 152 0.69 22.02 1.45
N SER A 153 1.90 22.36 1.02
CA SER A 153 2.32 22.08 -0.36
C SER A 153 2.46 20.59 -0.65
N GLY A 154 2.82 19.79 0.36
CA GLY A 154 2.85 18.33 0.28
C GLY A 154 1.46 17.73 0.11
N LEU A 155 0.50 18.13 0.95
CA LEU A 155 -0.88 17.66 0.86
C LEU A 155 -1.58 18.13 -0.43
N ASP A 156 -1.29 19.34 -0.91
CA ASP A 156 -1.80 19.83 -2.19
C ASP A 156 -1.28 18.97 -3.37
N ALA A 157 -0.03 18.52 -3.31
CA ALA A 157 0.55 17.65 -4.33
C ALA A 157 -0.04 16.23 -4.28
N VAL A 158 -0.27 15.68 -3.09
CA VAL A 158 -1.00 14.41 -2.91
C VAL A 158 -2.40 14.52 -3.52
N ALA A 159 -3.10 15.63 -3.29
CA ALA A 159 -4.44 15.85 -3.84
C ALA A 159 -4.44 15.87 -5.37
N ARG A 160 -3.54 16.64 -6.00
CA ARG A 160 -3.41 16.65 -7.46
C ARG A 160 -3.11 15.27 -8.04
N LEU A 161 -2.26 14.47 -7.40
CA LEU A 161 -1.96 13.13 -7.87
C LEU A 161 -3.17 12.18 -7.83
N VAL A 162 -4.05 12.34 -6.83
CA VAL A 162 -5.30 11.56 -6.76
C VAL A 162 -6.32 12.09 -7.76
N ASP A 163 -6.51 13.41 -7.84
CA ASP A 163 -7.48 14.05 -8.74
C ASP A 163 -7.18 13.78 -10.23
N ASP A 164 -5.89 13.75 -10.59
CA ASP A 164 -5.43 13.46 -11.95
C ASP A 164 -5.44 11.95 -12.29
N GLY A 165 -5.82 11.08 -11.34
CA GLY A 165 -5.85 9.63 -11.54
C GLY A 165 -4.47 8.97 -11.60
N VAL A 166 -3.40 9.68 -11.24
CA VAL A 166 -2.05 9.10 -11.12
C VAL A 166 -2.00 8.11 -9.95
N CYS A 167 -2.72 8.43 -8.88
CA CYS A 167 -2.80 7.60 -7.69
C CYS A 167 -4.22 7.06 -7.46
N ALA A 168 -4.32 5.74 -7.39
CA ALA A 168 -5.55 5.01 -7.04
C ALA A 168 -6.00 5.30 -5.60
N GLY A 169 -5.06 5.64 -4.72
CA GLY A 169 -5.35 5.94 -3.32
C GLY A 169 -4.12 6.28 -2.48
N VAL A 170 -4.38 6.52 -1.20
CA VAL A 170 -3.40 6.89 -0.17
C VAL A 170 -3.49 5.88 0.97
N LYS A 171 -2.37 5.26 1.31
CA LYS A 171 -2.19 4.54 2.56
C LYS A 171 -1.69 5.51 3.62
N TYR A 172 -2.57 5.87 4.55
CA TYR A 172 -2.29 6.83 5.62
C TYR A 172 -1.80 6.15 6.90
N ALA A 173 -0.56 6.36 7.29
CA ALA A 173 0.06 5.71 8.45
C ALA A 173 0.87 6.61 9.38
N VAL A 174 0.54 7.90 9.44
CA VAL A 174 1.16 8.80 10.41
C VAL A 174 0.62 8.49 11.80
N VAL A 175 1.49 8.13 12.73
CA VAL A 175 1.09 7.68 14.08
C VAL A 175 0.73 8.88 14.96
N ARG A 176 -0.37 8.74 15.71
CA ARG A 176 -0.82 9.66 16.76
C ARG A 176 -0.95 8.94 18.09
N ASP A 177 -0.87 9.72 19.16
CA ASP A 177 -1.20 9.26 20.51
C ASP A 177 -2.71 9.02 20.64
N ASP A 178 -3.53 9.95 20.15
CA ASP A 178 -4.98 9.83 20.03
C ASP A 178 -5.40 9.85 18.56
N PRO A 179 -5.82 8.72 17.97
CA PRO A 179 -6.22 8.67 16.56
C PRO A 179 -7.51 9.44 16.25
N ALA A 180 -8.25 9.92 17.26
CA ALA A 180 -9.39 10.81 17.05
C ALA A 180 -8.96 12.28 16.88
N ARG A 181 -7.70 12.61 17.21
CA ARG A 181 -7.14 13.97 17.13
C ARG A 181 -5.98 13.98 16.16
N ASP A 182 -6.29 14.20 14.90
CA ASP A 182 -5.31 14.18 13.84
C ASP A 182 -5.46 15.35 12.86
N ALA A 183 -4.77 16.44 13.16
CA ALA A 183 -4.79 17.65 12.34
C ALA A 183 -4.19 17.43 10.94
N TYR A 184 -3.32 16.44 10.76
CA TYR A 184 -2.76 16.12 9.45
C TYR A 184 -3.76 15.31 8.63
N LEU A 185 -4.41 14.31 9.23
CA LEU A 185 -5.48 13.57 8.55
C LEU A 185 -6.64 14.50 8.20
N GLU A 186 -7.03 15.41 9.09
CA GLU A 186 -8.04 16.43 8.81
C GLU A 186 -7.65 17.30 7.60
N ALA A 187 -6.41 17.81 7.57
CA ALA A 187 -5.90 18.61 6.45
C ALA A 187 -5.77 17.81 5.14
N LEU A 188 -5.49 16.50 5.21
CA LEU A 188 -5.49 15.62 4.04
C LEU A 188 -6.91 15.43 3.52
N LEU A 189 -7.87 15.13 4.41
CA LEU A 189 -9.26 14.87 4.05
C LEU A 189 -10.05 16.12 3.63
N SER A 190 -9.53 17.33 3.92
CA SER A 190 -10.07 18.56 3.35
C SER A 190 -9.72 18.75 1.87
N ARG A 191 -8.79 17.93 1.33
CA ARG A 191 -8.28 18.01 -0.05
C ARG A 191 -8.57 16.73 -0.85
N VAL A 192 -8.45 15.57 -0.20
CA VAL A 192 -8.63 14.25 -0.81
C VAL A 192 -9.92 13.63 -0.28
N ASP A 193 -10.81 13.20 -1.17
CA ASP A 193 -12.01 12.45 -0.77
C ASP A 193 -11.61 11.20 0.02
N ARG A 194 -12.19 11.04 1.21
CA ARG A 194 -11.89 9.94 2.13
C ARG A 194 -12.00 8.56 1.50
N LYS A 195 -12.82 8.37 0.45
CA LYS A 195 -12.93 7.09 -0.28
C LYS A 195 -11.62 6.64 -0.92
N PHE A 196 -10.64 7.53 -1.06
CA PHE A 196 -9.30 7.22 -1.57
C PHE A 196 -8.25 7.01 -0.47
N VAL A 197 -8.58 7.16 0.82
CA VAL A 197 -7.61 7.15 1.91
C VAL A 197 -7.84 5.95 2.84
N ILE A 198 -6.98 4.93 2.79
CA ILE A 198 -7.04 3.76 3.69
C ILE A 198 -6.16 3.94 4.92
N SER A 199 -6.60 3.42 6.06
CA SER A 199 -5.82 3.39 7.30
C SER A 199 -4.61 2.45 7.19
N GLY A 200 -3.42 2.91 7.56
CA GLY A 200 -2.16 2.23 7.30
C GLY A 200 -1.43 1.68 8.54
N ILE A 201 -2.02 1.76 9.75
CA ILE A 201 -1.33 1.52 11.03
C ILE A 201 -1.89 0.29 11.79
N GLY A 202 -2.43 -0.69 11.06
CA GLY A 202 -3.02 -1.89 11.67
C GLY A 202 -4.28 -1.60 12.47
N GLU A 203 -4.63 -2.50 13.38
CA GLU A 203 -5.88 -2.46 14.14
C GLU A 203 -5.96 -1.32 15.15
N ARG A 204 -4.82 -0.78 15.61
CA ARG A 204 -4.78 0.19 16.72
C ARG A 204 -5.65 1.43 16.46
N PRO A 205 -5.49 2.16 15.34
CA PRO A 205 -6.41 3.25 15.02
C PRO A 205 -7.57 2.82 14.11
N ALA A 206 -7.61 1.58 13.62
CA ALA A 206 -8.57 1.15 12.60
C ALA A 206 -10.02 1.43 13.01
N VAL A 207 -10.40 1.18 14.26
CA VAL A 207 -11.76 1.46 14.73
C VAL A 207 -12.10 2.94 14.58
N VAL A 208 -11.24 3.83 15.05
CA VAL A 208 -11.45 5.29 14.97
C VAL A 208 -11.41 5.77 13.52
N HIS A 209 -10.44 5.29 12.73
CA HIS A 209 -10.32 5.63 11.31
C HIS A 209 -11.55 5.18 10.48
N LEU A 210 -12.10 3.99 10.72
CA LEU A 210 -13.28 3.51 10.02
C LEU A 210 -14.57 4.15 10.55
N ARG A 211 -14.76 4.18 11.87
CA ARG A 211 -16.03 4.62 12.49
C ARG A 211 -16.16 6.13 12.50
N ASP A 212 -15.11 6.87 12.84
CA ASP A 212 -15.19 8.31 13.09
C ASP A 212 -14.74 9.10 11.86
N TRP A 213 -13.59 8.73 11.28
CA TRP A 213 -13.07 9.37 10.05
C TRP A 213 -13.68 8.84 8.75
N LYS A 214 -14.44 7.73 8.82
CA LYS A 214 -15.14 7.11 7.68
C LYS A 214 -14.21 6.69 6.54
N LEU A 215 -12.99 6.26 6.87
CA LEU A 215 -12.07 5.67 5.90
C LEU A 215 -12.65 4.33 5.40
N PRO A 216 -12.44 3.95 4.12
CA PRO A 216 -13.08 2.81 3.50
C PRO A 216 -12.44 1.47 3.88
N GLY A 217 -11.22 1.49 4.42
CA GLY A 217 -10.46 0.27 4.69
C GLY A 217 -9.24 0.49 5.56
N PHE A 218 -8.57 -0.61 5.90
CA PHE A 218 -7.31 -0.57 6.65
C PHE A 218 -6.35 -1.68 6.25
N THR A 219 -5.05 -1.40 6.37
CA THR A 219 -3.97 -2.36 6.20
C THR A 219 -3.61 -3.03 7.53
N THR A 220 -3.30 -4.32 7.53
CA THR A 220 -3.04 -5.07 8.75
C THR A 220 -1.91 -6.10 8.65
N GLY A 221 -0.99 -6.04 9.60
CA GLY A 221 -0.03 -7.13 9.87
C GLY A 221 -0.66 -8.25 10.69
N SER A 222 -1.49 -7.92 11.68
CA SER A 222 -2.19 -8.90 12.53
C SER A 222 -3.13 -9.80 11.74
N GLY A 223 -3.70 -9.30 10.64
CA GLY A 223 -4.54 -10.07 9.71
C GLY A 223 -3.76 -11.17 8.99
N CYS A 224 -2.43 -11.14 9.01
CA CYS A 224 -1.61 -12.26 8.53
C CYS A 224 -1.61 -13.44 9.52
N ILE A 225 -2.00 -13.21 10.77
CA ILE A 225 -2.07 -14.20 11.85
C ILE A 225 -3.54 -14.56 12.13
N ALA A 226 -4.40 -13.56 12.28
CA ALA A 226 -5.82 -13.70 12.61
C ALA A 226 -6.74 -13.04 11.56
N PRO A 227 -6.71 -13.49 10.29
CA PRO A 227 -7.41 -12.83 9.18
C PRO A 227 -8.92 -12.68 9.41
N ARG A 228 -9.56 -13.72 9.95
CA ARG A 228 -11.00 -13.69 10.26
C ARG A 228 -11.37 -12.63 11.28
N LEU A 229 -10.53 -12.39 12.29
CA LEU A 229 -10.78 -11.37 13.31
C LEU A 229 -10.63 -9.95 12.72
N SER A 230 -9.62 -9.71 11.89
CA SER A 230 -9.48 -8.42 11.20
C SER A 230 -10.65 -8.17 10.23
N GLN A 231 -11.17 -9.21 9.57
CA GLN A 231 -12.36 -9.12 8.73
C GLN A 231 -13.63 -8.80 9.55
N MET A 232 -13.81 -9.45 10.70
CA MET A 232 -14.93 -9.16 11.62
C MET A 232 -14.87 -7.73 12.17
N LEU A 233 -13.66 -7.21 12.45
CA LEU A 233 -13.46 -5.82 12.86
C LEU A 233 -13.95 -4.84 11.78
N PHE A 234 -13.56 -5.09 10.53
CA PHE A 234 -14.01 -4.30 9.38
C PHE A 234 -15.54 -4.31 9.24
N GLU A 235 -16.15 -5.50 9.27
CA GLU A 235 -17.60 -5.68 9.17
C GLU A 235 -18.32 -4.95 10.31
N ALA A 236 -17.80 -5.03 11.54
CA ALA A 236 -18.40 -4.34 12.68
C ALA A 236 -18.34 -2.81 12.55
N CYS A 237 -17.25 -2.26 12.02
CA CYS A 237 -17.09 -0.81 11.86
C CYS A 237 -17.86 -0.23 10.66
N THR A 238 -18.24 -1.08 9.69
CA THR A 238 -18.91 -0.66 8.45
C THR A 238 -20.40 -0.99 8.40
N ARG A 239 -20.94 -1.56 9.47
CA ARG A 239 -22.40 -1.71 9.64
C ARG A 239 -23.06 -0.33 9.76
N PRO A 240 -24.21 -0.12 9.08
CA PRO A 240 -24.99 1.10 9.19
C PRO A 240 -25.56 1.29 10.60
#